data_AF-A0A1V0B9V8-F1
#
_entry.id   AF-A0A1V0B9V8-F1
#
_cell.length_a   1.000
_cell.length_b   1.000
_cell.length_c   1.000
_cell.angle_alpha   90.00
_cell.angle_beta   90.00
_cell.angle_gamma   90.00
#
_symmetry.space_group_name_H-M   'P 1'
#
loop_
_entity.id
_entity.type
_entity.pdbx_description
1 polymer ?
#
loop_
_entity_poly.entity_id
_entity_poly.type
_entity_poly.pdbx_seq_one_letter_code
_entity_poly.pdbx_strand_id
1 'polypeptide(L)'
;MDYVAWKPFGDQRNGKIFLLGQCACGNDWVDKLDDLSKEKLQQWLNPITWAEFLPAFSVPYHIPGHYIFSYVCTQAGVTFDRLRLAIISEQYNATFPQELKEKLIAGVRLFLPDYRT
;
A
#
# COMPACT_ATOMS: atom_id res chain seq x y z
N MET A 1 3.33 10.58 -1.12
CA MET A 1 3.93 9.35 -0.57
C MET A 1 3.45 9.23 0.86
N ASP A 2 2.79 8.13 1.17
CA ASP A 2 2.16 7.91 2.48
C ASP A 2 2.75 6.71 3.21
N TYR A 3 3.29 5.73 2.49
CA TYR A 3 3.93 4.57 3.10
C TYR A 3 5.05 3.98 2.24
N VAL A 4 5.90 3.20 2.90
CA VAL A 4 6.98 2.44 2.28
C VAL A 4 6.94 1.02 2.84
N ALA A 5 7.21 0.03 1.99
CA ALA A 5 7.33 -1.36 2.39
C ALA A 5 8.48 -2.02 1.65
N TRP A 6 9.12 -3.02 2.26
CA TRP A 6 10.16 -3.80 1.58
C TRP A 6 10.12 -5.25 2.01
N LYS A 7 10.53 -6.15 1.11
CA LYS A 7 10.73 -7.57 1.42
C LYS A 7 12.23 -7.85 1.58
N PRO A 8 12.73 -8.15 2.79
CA PRO A 8 14.13 -8.52 2.96
C PRO A 8 14.42 -9.91 2.38
N PHE A 9 15.62 -10.07 1.81
CA PHE A 9 16.15 -11.36 1.34
C PHE A 9 17.02 -12.09 2.37
N GLY A 10 17.30 -11.45 3.51
CA GLY A 10 18.11 -12.02 4.60
C GLY A 10 19.63 -11.82 4.46
N ASP A 11 20.10 -11.29 3.34
CA ASP A 11 21.53 -11.03 3.06
C ASP A 11 22.03 -9.65 3.54
N GLN A 12 21.13 -8.82 4.09
CA GLN A 12 21.37 -7.45 4.53
C GLN A 12 21.83 -6.47 3.43
N ARG A 13 21.84 -6.88 2.16
CA ARG A 13 22.30 -6.03 1.05
C ARG A 13 21.20 -5.08 0.58
N ASN A 14 21.60 -3.98 -0.04
CA ASN A 14 20.69 -3.08 -0.76
C ASN A 14 20.16 -3.76 -2.05
N GLY A 15 19.12 -3.20 -2.65
CA GLY A 15 18.49 -3.77 -3.85
C GLY A 15 17.40 -4.80 -3.55
N LYS A 16 16.70 -4.62 -2.42
CA LYS A 16 15.54 -5.43 -2.02
C LYS A 16 14.32 -5.00 -2.84
N ILE A 17 13.28 -5.86 -2.86
CA ILE A 17 11.96 -5.41 -3.32
C ILE A 17 11.51 -4.27 -2.42
N PHE A 18 11.25 -3.12 -3.04
CA PHE A 18 10.91 -1.87 -2.36
C PHE A 18 9.63 -1.31 -2.97
N LEU A 19 8.63 -1.04 -2.14
CA LEU A 19 7.34 -0.49 -2.50
C LEU A 19 7.24 0.91 -1.94
N LEU A 20 6.85 1.86 -2.79
CA LEU A 20 6.54 3.21 -2.38
C LEU A 20 5.05 3.45 -2.67
N GLY A 21 4.32 3.78 -1.62
CA GLY A 21 2.87 3.83 -1.63
C GLY A 21 2.33 5.23 -1.50
N GLN A 22 1.22 5.48 -2.18
CA GLN A 22 0.34 6.61 -1.88
C GLN A 22 -1.10 6.14 -1.65
N CYS A 23 -1.83 6.93 -0.89
CA CYS A 23 -3.23 6.74 -0.59
C CYS A 23 -4.04 7.92 -1.16
N ALA A 24 -5.10 7.63 -1.90
CA ALA A 24 -6.04 8.62 -2.39
C ALA A 24 -7.42 8.40 -1.76
N CYS A 25 -7.78 9.27 -0.82
CA CYS A 25 -9.02 9.17 -0.04
C CYS A 25 -10.18 10.02 -0.58
N GLY A 26 -9.97 10.81 -1.63
CA GLY A 26 -10.98 11.69 -2.21
C GLY A 26 -11.74 11.05 -3.37
N ASN A 27 -12.87 11.65 -3.76
CA ASN A 27 -13.63 11.24 -4.95
C ASN A 27 -12.87 11.50 -6.27
N ASP A 28 -11.79 12.28 -6.20
CA ASP A 28 -10.86 12.66 -7.26
C ASP A 28 -9.64 11.71 -7.35
N TRP A 29 -9.73 10.51 -6.77
CA TRP A 29 -8.59 9.58 -6.71
C TRP A 29 -8.05 9.18 -8.09
N VAL A 30 -8.89 9.20 -9.12
CA VAL A 30 -8.50 8.85 -10.50
C VAL A 30 -7.50 9.87 -11.07
N ASP A 31 -7.56 11.12 -10.62
CA ASP A 31 -6.66 12.19 -11.06
C ASP A 31 -5.28 12.11 -10.40
N LYS A 32 -5.07 11.12 -9.52
CA LYS A 32 -3.85 10.94 -8.71
C LYS A 32 -3.03 9.71 -9.13
N LEU A 33 -3.42 9.02 -10.19
CA LEU A 33 -2.81 7.75 -10.58
C LEU A 33 -1.33 7.87 -10.97
N ASP A 34 -0.90 9.06 -11.40
CA ASP A 34 0.46 9.37 -11.85
C ASP A 34 1.25 10.29 -10.90
N ASP A 35 0.66 10.68 -9.75
CA ASP A 35 1.32 11.52 -8.73
C ASP A 35 2.64 10.89 -8.24
N LEU A 36 2.69 9.56 -8.19
CA LEU A 36 3.86 8.79 -7.77
C LEU A 36 4.85 8.55 -8.93
N SER A 37 5.39 9.62 -9.51
CA SER A 37 6.38 9.51 -10.59
C SER A 37 7.69 8.89 -10.09
N LYS A 38 8.07 7.77 -10.71
CA LYS A 38 9.32 7.06 -10.45
C LYS A 38 10.54 7.92 -10.71
N GLU A 39 10.52 8.65 -11.82
CA GLU A 39 11.62 9.48 -12.29
C GLU A 39 11.90 10.61 -11.30
N LYS A 40 10.84 11.24 -10.78
CA LYS A 40 10.97 12.34 -9.81
C LYS A 40 11.46 11.85 -8.44
N LEU A 41 11.01 10.67 -8.01
CA LEU A 41 11.24 10.18 -6.65
C LEU A 41 12.52 9.34 -6.50
N GLN A 42 12.97 8.65 -7.54
CA GLN A 42 14.13 7.75 -7.46
C GLN A 42 15.39 8.46 -6.94
N GLN A 43 15.62 9.72 -7.33
CA GLN A 43 16.77 10.50 -6.86
C GLN A 43 16.76 10.73 -5.34
N TRP A 44 15.58 10.79 -4.71
CA TRP A 44 15.41 11.04 -3.28
C TRP A 44 15.46 9.76 -2.45
N LEU A 45 15.36 8.59 -3.09
CA LEU A 45 15.43 7.30 -2.41
C LEU A 45 16.85 6.85 -2.13
N ASN A 46 17.82 7.67 -2.48
CA ASN A 46 19.22 7.39 -2.26
C ASN A 46 19.71 7.90 -0.90
N PRO A 47 20.29 7.06 0.03
CA PRO A 47 20.85 5.72 -0.17
C PRO A 47 20.04 4.48 0.21
N ILE A 48 18.73 4.62 0.36
CA ILE A 48 17.86 3.57 0.90
C ILE A 48 17.75 2.38 -0.06
N THR A 49 17.61 2.62 -1.36
CA THR A 49 17.60 1.55 -2.37
C THR A 49 18.11 2.03 -3.72
N TRP A 50 19.02 1.26 -4.34
CA TRP A 50 19.48 1.46 -5.73
C TRP A 50 18.60 0.75 -6.74
N ALA A 51 17.83 -0.25 -6.29
CA ALA A 51 16.85 -0.88 -7.14
C ALA A 51 15.66 0.08 -7.34
N GLU A 52 15.10 0.03 -8.54
CA GLU A 52 13.85 0.71 -8.86
C GLU A 52 12.75 0.24 -7.91
N PHE A 53 11.98 1.19 -7.38
CA PHE A 53 10.86 0.86 -6.52
C PHE A 53 9.61 0.50 -7.33
N LEU A 54 8.76 -0.32 -6.73
CA LEU A 54 7.42 -0.60 -7.24
C LEU A 54 6.45 0.46 -6.67
N PRO A 55 5.75 1.21 -7.53
CA PRO A 55 4.71 2.12 -7.06
C PRO A 55 3.52 1.31 -6.55
N ALA A 56 2.89 1.81 -5.50
CA ALA A 56 1.67 1.27 -4.96
C ALA A 56 0.63 2.36 -4.74
N PHE A 57 -0.63 2.00 -4.95
CA PHE A 57 -1.75 2.94 -4.89
C PHE A 57 -2.88 2.36 -4.08
N SER A 58 -3.27 3.06 -3.02
CA SER A 58 -4.32 2.63 -2.11
C SER A 58 -5.53 3.55 -2.20
N VAL A 59 -6.73 2.98 -2.25
CA VAL A 59 -7.99 3.73 -2.18
C VAL A 59 -8.93 3.08 -1.16
N PRO A 60 -9.73 3.87 -0.42
CA PRO A 60 -10.71 3.34 0.54
C PRO A 60 -11.99 2.84 -0.13
N TYR A 61 -12.02 2.81 -1.46
CA TYR A 61 -13.18 2.41 -2.27
C TYR A 61 -12.98 1.01 -2.84
N HIS A 62 -14.08 0.35 -3.18
CA HIS A 62 -14.02 -0.83 -4.05
C HIS A 62 -13.92 -0.35 -5.50
N ILE A 63 -12.96 -0.87 -6.27
CA ILE A 63 -12.84 -0.61 -7.70
C ILE A 63 -13.52 -1.77 -8.44
N PRO A 64 -14.72 -1.57 -9.01
CA PRO A 64 -15.45 -2.66 -9.66
C PRO A 64 -14.88 -2.98 -11.04
N GLY A 65 -14.87 -4.27 -11.38
CA GLY A 65 -14.56 -4.75 -12.73
C GLY A 65 -13.07 -4.95 -13.01
N HIS A 66 -12.74 -6.11 -13.58
CA HIS A 66 -11.35 -6.48 -13.90
C HIS A 66 -10.65 -5.49 -14.83
N TYR A 67 -11.35 -4.98 -15.84
CA TYR A 67 -10.78 -4.05 -16.81
C TYR A 67 -10.34 -2.72 -16.15
N ILE A 68 -11.21 -2.12 -15.34
CA ILE A 68 -10.91 -0.86 -14.63
C ILE A 68 -9.78 -1.09 -13.64
N PHE A 69 -9.84 -2.17 -12.87
CA PHE A 69 -8.78 -2.52 -11.92
C PHE A 69 -7.43 -2.71 -12.63
N SER A 70 -7.41 -3.42 -13.76
CA SER A 70 -6.21 -3.59 -14.57
C SER A 70 -5.68 -2.27 -15.11
N TYR A 71 -6.54 -1.37 -15.58
CA TYR A 71 -6.14 -0.03 -16.02
C TYR A 71 -5.48 0.76 -14.89
N VAL A 72 -6.06 0.77 -13.69
CA VAL A 72 -5.46 1.42 -12.52
C VAL A 72 -4.08 0.83 -12.21
N CYS A 73 -3.94 -0.50 -12.27
CA CYS A 73 -2.64 -1.15 -12.07
C CYS A 73 -1.58 -0.75 -13.11
N THR A 74 -1.96 -0.50 -14.37
CA THR A 74 -0.96 -0.08 -15.38
C THR A 74 -0.45 1.34 -15.14
N GLN A 75 -1.27 2.21 -14.53
CA GLN A 75 -0.90 3.58 -14.25
C GLN A 75 -0.15 3.72 -12.91
N ALA A 76 -0.70 3.12 -11.85
CA ALA A 76 -0.26 3.39 -10.47
C ALA A 76 0.46 2.20 -9.81
N GLY A 77 0.65 1.09 -10.53
CA GLY A 77 1.33 -0.10 -10.06
C GLY A 77 0.50 -0.99 -9.15
N VAL A 78 1.08 -1.43 -8.03
CA VAL A 78 0.41 -2.37 -7.13
C VAL A 78 -0.77 -1.68 -6.46
N THR A 79 -1.98 -2.01 -6.91
CA THR A 79 -3.20 -1.35 -6.46
C THR A 79 -3.84 -2.09 -5.29
N PHE A 80 -4.25 -1.34 -4.26
CA PHE A 80 -4.93 -1.80 -3.06
C PHE A 80 -6.27 -1.07 -2.91
N ASP A 81 -7.35 -1.69 -3.39
CA ASP A 81 -8.70 -1.22 -3.12
C ASP A 81 -9.20 -1.79 -1.78
N ARG A 82 -10.33 -1.28 -1.28
CA ARG A 82 -10.88 -1.71 0.01
C ARG A 82 -11.14 -3.22 0.06
N LEU A 83 -11.59 -3.81 -1.04
CA LEU A 83 -11.88 -5.24 -1.11
C LEU A 83 -10.62 -6.07 -0.95
N ARG A 84 -9.55 -5.76 -1.71
CA ARG A 84 -8.26 -6.44 -1.61
C ARG A 84 -7.64 -6.30 -0.23
N LEU A 85 -7.69 -5.10 0.36
CA LEU A 85 -7.17 -4.87 1.72
C LEU A 85 -7.93 -5.68 2.76
N ALA A 86 -9.26 -5.75 2.66
CA ALA A 86 -10.07 -6.56 3.56
C ALA A 86 -9.72 -8.06 3.45
N ILE A 87 -9.55 -8.58 2.23
CA ILE A 87 -9.16 -9.98 2.00
C ILE A 87 -7.77 -10.26 2.59
N ILE A 88 -6.78 -9.40 2.32
CA ILE A 88 -5.41 -9.56 2.84
C ILE A 88 -5.42 -9.50 4.38
N SER A 89 -6.17 -8.55 4.96
CA SER A 89 -6.30 -8.43 6.41
C SER A 89 -6.83 -9.72 7.03
N GLU A 90 -7.86 -10.32 6.44
CA GLU A 90 -8.44 -11.56 6.92
C GLU A 90 -7.46 -12.74 6.79
N GLN A 91 -6.79 -12.87 5.64
CA GLN A 91 -5.85 -13.97 5.38
C GLN A 91 -4.65 -13.98 6.34
N TYR A 92 -4.16 -12.80 6.71
CA TYR A 92 -2.97 -12.67 7.56
C TYR A 92 -3.29 -12.33 9.01
N ASN A 93 -4.56 -12.41 9.41
CA ASN A 93 -5.04 -12.03 10.74
C ASN A 93 -4.29 -12.73 11.91
N ALA A 94 -3.77 -13.93 11.68
CA ALA A 94 -2.97 -14.69 12.66
C ALA A 94 -1.46 -14.40 12.61
N THR A 95 -0.96 -13.82 11.51
CA THR A 95 0.47 -13.55 11.28
C THR A 95 0.85 -12.11 11.58
N PHE A 96 -0.12 -11.19 11.65
CA PHE A 96 0.14 -9.85 12.17
C PHE A 96 0.71 -9.97 13.58
N PRO A 97 1.89 -9.36 13.85
CA PRO A 97 2.47 -9.35 15.18
C PRO A 97 1.39 -8.96 16.19
N GLN A 98 1.23 -9.74 17.25
CA GLN A 98 0.15 -9.53 18.23
C GLN A 98 0.12 -8.07 18.73
N GLU A 99 1.30 -7.48 18.96
CA GLU A 99 1.46 -6.07 19.35
C GLU A 99 1.00 -5.08 18.25
N LEU A 100 1.27 -5.38 16.98
CA LEU A 100 0.82 -4.55 15.86
C LEU A 100 -0.69 -4.68 15.67
N LYS A 101 -1.24 -5.89 15.84
CA LYS A 101 -2.67 -6.17 15.80
C LYS A 101 -3.39 -5.44 16.92
N GLU A 102 -2.84 -5.43 18.13
CA GLU A 102 -3.38 -4.69 19.28
C GLU A 102 -3.35 -3.18 19.03
N LYS A 103 -2.23 -2.64 18.54
CA LYS A 103 -2.11 -1.21 18.19
C LYS A 103 -3.06 -0.81 17.06
N LEU A 104 -3.23 -1.65 16.04
CA LEU A 104 -4.18 -1.43 14.94
C LEU A 104 -5.62 -1.51 15.41
N ILE A 105 -6.00 -2.52 16.21
CA ILE A 105 -7.37 -2.64 16.76
C ILE A 105 -7.69 -1.46 17.68
N ALA A 106 -6.75 -1.03 18.52
CA ALA A 106 -6.91 0.18 19.34
C ALA A 106 -7.12 1.42 18.45
N GLY A 107 -6.34 1.56 17.38
CA GLY A 107 -6.51 2.60 16.37
C GLY A 107 -7.87 2.55 15.69
N VAL A 108 -8.29 1.39 15.18
CA VAL A 108 -9.58 1.21 14.48
C VAL A 108 -10.75 1.51 15.42
N ARG A 109 -10.70 1.08 16.68
CA ARG A 109 -11.76 1.36 17.67
C ARG A 109 -11.89 2.84 18.03
N LEU A 110 -10.82 3.63 17.89
CA LEU A 110 -10.90 5.09 18.02
C LEU A 110 -11.74 5.72 16.89
N PHE A 111 -11.75 5.14 15.70
CA PHE A 111 -12.47 5.66 14.53
C PHE A 111 -13.80 4.93 14.24
N LEU A 112 -13.95 3.67 14.69
CA LEU A 112 -15.11 2.81 14.53
C LEU A 112 -15.37 2.06 15.85
N PRO A 113 -16.07 2.69 16.82
CA PRO A 113 -16.24 2.15 18.16
C PRO A 113 -16.90 0.77 18.21
N ASP A 114 -17.75 0.46 17.23
CA ASP A 114 -18.55 -0.77 17.20
C ASP A 114 -17.85 -1.95 16.48
N TYR A 115 -16.57 -1.83 16.14
CA TYR A 115 -15.83 -2.92 15.47
C TYR A 115 -15.65 -4.14 16.39
N ARG A 116 -16.35 -5.24 16.07
CA ARG A 116 -16.21 -6.56 16.71
C ARG A 116 -15.37 -7.48 15.84
N THR A 117 -14.41 -8.17 16.46
CA THR A 117 -13.55 -9.21 15.88
C THR A 117 -14.31 -10.49 15.64
#